data_AF-A0A7G6E3G4-F1
#
_entry.id   AF-A0A7G6E3G4-F1
#
_cell.length_a   1.000
_cell.length_b   1.000
_cell.length_c   1.000
_cell.angle_alpha   90.00
_cell.angle_beta   90.00
_cell.angle_gamma   90.00
#
_symmetry.space_group_name_H-M   'P 1'
#
loop_
_entity.id
_entity.type
_entity.pdbx_description
1 polymer ?
#
loop_
_entity_poly.entity_id
_entity_poly.type
_entity_poly.pdbx_seq_one_letter_code
_entity_poly.pdbx_strand_id
1 'polypeptide(L)' 'MYSFKLPTELYQYDTFPEFIQEFALNEEDLLVTNAVIFDNHLKGYNLPCHVIFQENYGYGEPNDKMIQELCSWWK' A
#
# COMPACT_ATOMS: atom_id res chain seq x y z
N MET A 1 31.74 -0.99 -13.00
CA MET A 1 30.78 -0.31 -12.11
C MET A 1 29.38 -0.64 -12.60
N TYR A 2 28.61 -1.44 -11.86
CA TYR A 2 27.21 -1.66 -12.18
C TYR A 2 26.39 -0.46 -11.69
N SER A 3 25.62 0.16 -12.57
CA SER A 3 24.65 1.19 -12.23
C SER A 3 23.37 0.48 -11.79
N PHE A 4 23.07 0.50 -10.50
CA PHE A 4 21.78 0.07 -9.99
C PHE A 4 20.71 1.04 -10.51
N LYS A 5 19.79 0.54 -11.33
CA LYS A 5 18.65 1.29 -11.86
C LYS A 5 17.38 0.59 -11.40
N LEU A 6 16.58 1.29 -10.61
CA LEU A 6 15.19 0.95 -10.36
C LEU A 6 14.35 1.78 -11.35
N PRO A 7 13.94 1.22 -12.48
CA PRO A 7 13.01 1.91 -13.37
C PRO A 7 11.68 2.08 -12.62
N THR A 8 11.14 3.30 -12.59
CA THR A 8 9.79 3.54 -12.09
C THR A 8 8.80 2.98 -13.10
N GLU A 9 7.95 2.07 -12.67
CA GLU A 9 6.82 1.57 -13.45
C GLU A 9 5.56 2.32 -13.00
N LEU A 10 4.79 2.85 -13.96
CA LEU A 10 3.56 3.57 -13.69
C LEU A 10 2.41 2.82 -14.36
N TYR A 11 1.45 2.40 -13.55
CA TYR A 11 0.26 1.67 -13.99
C TYR A 11 -0.98 2.55 -13.79
N GLN A 12 -1.86 2.57 -14.78
CA GLN A 12 -3.13 3.28 -14.72
C GLN A 12 -4.25 2.30 -15.05
N TYR A 13 -5.29 2.31 -14.23
CA TYR A 13 -6.49 1.49 -14.39
C TYR A 13 -7.72 2.39 -14.33
N ASP A 14 -8.76 2.05 -15.08
CA ASP A 14 -10.02 2.80 -15.06
C ASP A 14 -10.84 2.47 -13.82
N THR A 15 -10.73 1.22 -13.32
CA THR A 15 -11.43 0.76 -12.12
C THR A 15 -10.51 0.04 -11.15
N PHE A 16 -10.83 0.12 -9.85
CA PHE A 16 -10.08 -0.57 -8.80
C PHE A 16 -10.14 -2.10 -8.87
N PRO A 17 -11.28 -2.74 -9.26
CA PRO A 17 -11.34 -4.19 -9.45
C PRO A 17 -10.35 -4.72 -10.50
N GLU A 18 -10.17 -4.00 -11.61
CA GLU A 18 -9.19 -4.36 -12.65
C GLU A 18 -7.78 -4.35 -12.08
N PHE A 19 -7.45 -3.34 -11.29
CA PHE A 19 -6.18 -3.27 -10.58
C PHE A 19 -5.97 -4.48 -9.65
N ILE A 20 -6.95 -4.82 -8.80
CA ILE A 20 -6.84 -5.95 -7.87
C ILE A 20 -6.60 -7.27 -8.61
N GLN A 21 -7.32 -7.48 -9.73
CA GLN A 21 -7.22 -8.72 -10.51
C GLN A 21 -5.87 -8.85 -11.22
N GLU A 22 -5.40 -7.77 -11.87
CA GLU A 22 -4.14 -7.76 -12.61
C GLU A 22 -2.92 -7.85 -11.69
N PHE A 23 -2.94 -7.14 -10.55
CA PHE A 23 -1.85 -7.20 -9.56
C PHE A 23 -1.89 -8.46 -8.68
N ALA A 24 -2.99 -9.23 -8.70
CA ALA A 24 -3.17 -10.45 -7.92
C ALA A 24 -2.77 -10.28 -6.44
N LEU A 25 -3.31 -9.21 -5.84
CA LEU A 25 -3.03 -8.79 -4.47
C LEU A 25 -3.21 -9.95 -3.48
N ASN A 26 -2.20 -10.17 -2.64
CA ASN A 26 -2.14 -11.27 -1.68
C ASN A 26 -1.74 -10.80 -0.27
N GLU A 27 -1.56 -11.74 0.66
CA GLU A 27 -1.25 -11.46 2.06
C GLU A 27 0.14 -10.84 2.29
N GLU A 28 1.07 -10.96 1.32
CA GLU A 28 2.42 -10.38 1.39
C GLU A 28 2.44 -8.89 1.00
N ASP A 29 1.39 -8.42 0.32
CA ASP A 29 1.29 -7.04 -0.13
C ASP A 29 0.93 -6.08 1.01
N LEU A 30 1.48 -4.87 0.93
CA LEU A 30 1.27 -3.81 1.90
C LEU A 30 0.52 -2.63 1.30
N LEU A 31 -0.62 -2.29 1.89
CA LEU A 31 -1.44 -1.16 1.51
C LEU A 31 -1.37 -0.05 2.57
N VAL A 32 -0.91 1.13 2.18
CA VAL A 32 -0.88 2.32 3.03
C VAL A 32 -1.97 3.28 2.58
N THR A 33 -2.95 3.57 3.44
CA THR A 33 -4.11 4.41 3.09
C THR A 33 -4.64 5.18 4.31
N ASN A 34 -5.69 5.98 4.15
CA ASN A 34 -6.45 6.57 5.27
C ASN A 34 -7.73 5.76 5.54
N ALA A 35 -8.33 5.91 6.72
CA ALA A 35 -9.50 5.12 7.09
C ALA A 35 -10.70 5.47 6.19
N VAL A 36 -10.83 6.74 5.80
CA VAL A 36 -11.95 7.23 4.98
C VAL A 36 -11.95 6.61 3.59
N ILE A 37 -10.82 6.55 2.88
CA ILE A 37 -10.76 5.92 1.55
C ILE A 37 -10.96 4.42 1.70
N PHE A 38 -10.38 3.80 2.73
CA PHE A 38 -10.52 2.38 2.95
C PHE A 38 -11.97 1.97 3.18
N ASP A 39 -12.67 2.62 4.12
CA ASP A 39 -14.04 2.27 4.44
C ASP A 39 -15.02 2.54 3.29
N ASN A 40 -14.80 3.63 2.53
CA ASN A 40 -15.71 4.00 1.44
C ASN A 40 -15.48 3.21 0.15
N HIS A 41 -14.23 2.85 -0.16
CA HIS A 41 -13.87 2.31 -1.47
C HIS A 41 -13.24 0.92 -1.43
N LEU A 42 -12.54 0.54 -0.36
CA LEU A 42 -11.69 -0.66 -0.35
C LEU A 42 -12.30 -1.82 0.46
N LYS A 43 -13.04 -1.51 1.52
CA LYS A 43 -13.63 -2.48 2.45
C LYS A 43 -14.52 -3.52 1.76
N GLY A 44 -15.22 -3.11 0.70
CA GLY A 44 -16.09 -3.99 -0.07
C GLY A 44 -15.37 -5.09 -0.87
N TYR A 45 -14.05 -4.94 -1.09
CA TYR A 45 -13.26 -5.89 -1.88
C TYR A 45 -12.58 -6.98 -1.05
N ASN A 46 -12.65 -6.90 0.29
CA ASN A 46 -12.07 -7.87 1.22
C ASN A 46 -10.64 -8.30 0.83
N LEU A 47 -9.78 -7.31 0.61
CA LEU A 47 -8.40 -7.51 0.17
C LEU A 47 -7.63 -8.35 1.21
N PRO A 48 -6.86 -9.36 0.78
CA PRO A 48 -6.06 -10.18 1.70
C PRO A 48 -4.81 -9.46 2.24
N CYS A 49 -4.49 -8.27 1.73
CA CYS A 49 -3.28 -7.52 2.04
C CYS A 49 -3.23 -6.99 3.47
N HIS A 50 -2.02 -6.69 3.93
CA HIS A 50 -1.82 -5.94 5.16
C HIS A 50 -2.15 -4.46 4.94
N VAL A 51 -2.99 -3.86 5.80
CA VAL A 51 -3.45 -2.48 5.66
C VAL A 51 -2.94 -1.63 6.82
N ILE A 52 -2.22 -0.55 6.49
CA ILE A 52 -1.71 0.44 7.43
C ILE A 52 -2.46 1.76 7.22
N PHE A 53 -3.02 2.30 8.30
CA PHE A 53 -3.72 3.58 8.29
C PHE A 53 -2.79 4.72 8.69
N GLN A 54 -2.59 5.68 7.79
CA GLN A 54 -1.71 6.85 8.01
C GLN A 54 -2.08 7.63 9.29
N GLU A 55 -3.37 7.68 9.62
CA GLU A 55 -3.93 8.35 10.81
C GLU A 55 -3.33 7.82 12.12
N ASN A 56 -2.92 6.54 12.17
CA ASN A 56 -2.31 5.95 13.36
C ASN A 56 -0.90 6.51 13.65
N TYR A 57 -0.29 7.19 12.67
CA TYR A 57 1.08 7.74 12.76
C TYR A 57 1.10 9.28 12.77
N GLY A 58 -0.07 9.92 12.72
CA GLY A 58 -0.23 11.38 12.82
C GLY A 58 -0.50 12.08 11.48
N TYR A 59 -0.68 13.39 11.53
CA TYR A 59 -1.14 14.22 10.40
C TYR A 59 -0.01 14.80 9.52
N GLY A 60 1.23 14.35 9.71
CA GLY A 60 2.43 14.96 9.12
C GLY A 60 3.27 13.99 8.29
N GLU A 61 4.57 14.26 8.20
CA GLU A 61 5.54 13.37 7.55
C GLU A 61 5.56 11.99 8.22
N PRO A 62 5.96 10.92 7.49
CA PRO A 62 6.10 9.58 8.05
C PRO A 62 6.98 9.63 9.30
N ASN A 63 6.42 9.23 10.44
CA ASN A 63 7.17 9.20 11.68
C ASN A 63 8.01 7.92 11.79
N ASP A 64 8.97 7.89 12.71
CA ASP A 64 9.83 6.72 12.92
C ASP A 64 9.04 5.43 13.17
N LYS A 65 7.87 5.51 13.81
CA LYS A 65 7.01 4.33 14.05
C LYS A 65 6.45 3.76 12.74
N MET A 66 5.99 4.63 11.84
CA MET A 66 5.51 4.22 10.52
C MET A 66 6.64 3.56 9.74
N ILE A 67 7.81 4.18 9.70
CA ILE A 67 8.98 3.61 9.00
C ILE A 67 9.37 2.26 9.60
N GLN A 68 9.36 2.14 10.93
CA GLN A 68 9.70 0.89 11.59
C GLN A 68 8.70 -0.22 11.27
N GLU A 69 7.40 0.06 11.19
CA GLU A 69 6.40 -0.93 10.79
C GLU A 69 6.53 -1.30 9.31
N LEU A 70 6.73 -0.33 8.41
CA LEU A 70 7.02 -0.60 6.99
C LEU A 70 8.25 -1.51 6.84
N CYS A 71 9.34 -1.20 7.54
CA CYS A 71 10.57 -2.00 7.52
C CYS A 71 10.43 -3.35 8.23
N SER A 72 9.57 -3.46 9.24
CA SER A 72 9.31 -4.74 9.91
C SER A 72 8.47 -5.68 9.05
N TRP A 73 7.59 -5.15 8.21
CA TRP A 73 6.80 -5.95 7.27
C TRP A 73 7.64 -6.50 6.12
N TRP A 74 8.66 -5.75 5.70
CA TRP A 74 9.63 -6.18 4.68
C TRP A 74 10.61 -7.28 5.12
N LYS A 75 10.56 -7.72 6.38
CA LYS A 75 11.48 -8.73 6.95
C LYS A 75 10.84 -10.11 7.02
#